data_AF-A0A7I8EJW2-F1
#
_entry.id   AF-A0A7I8EJW2-F1
#
_cell.length_a   1.000
_cell.length_b   1.000
_cell.length_c   1.000
_cell.angle_alpha   90.00
_cell.angle_beta   90.00
_cell.angle_gamma   90.00
#
_symmetry.space_group_name_H-M   'P 1'
#
loop_
_entity.id
_entity.type
_entity.pdbx_description
1 polymer ?
#
loop_
_entity_poly.entity_id
_entity_poly.type
_entity_poly.pdbx_seq_one_letter_code
_entity_poly.pdbx_strand_id
1 'polypeptide(L)'
;MSTKLSNIPERFLPACRCVEQLADYERYQAALIFGSVARKETTTNSDLDVIVLVEDDNSCHNINHPIINSIKLDLSFRSFKQVAEMTEKTIKQRERIPILAESILVFDKTGQLASLQEQARRARPYAITPHDYQFIQFMIYHENDKVARNLKVDPATALLGMHMRLAELLKQHYRIQQRWWVSSKRMLPDLRSWDRPLATLVEKLLITSPIDEKFAAWSSIIDYILAPIGGRQPIDENNCNCEICQQDLGLFQQLQQR
;
A
#
# COMPACT_ATOMS: atom_id res chain seq x y z
N MET A 1 -1.36 -1.40 -35.56
CA MET A 1 -1.61 -1.45 -34.11
C MET A 1 -0.34 -1.06 -33.40
N SER A 2 -0.39 -0.05 -32.53
CA SER A 2 0.73 0.25 -31.63
C SER A 2 1.13 -1.03 -30.87
N THR A 3 2.41 -1.39 -30.89
CA THR A 3 2.96 -2.58 -30.21
C THR A 3 2.62 -2.63 -28.72
N LYS A 4 2.25 -1.47 -28.15
CA LYS A 4 1.96 -1.27 -26.73
C LYS A 4 0.65 -1.92 -26.25
N LEU A 5 -0.33 -2.17 -27.12
CA LEU A 5 -1.62 -2.78 -26.73
C LEU A 5 -1.67 -4.30 -26.94
N SER A 6 -0.60 -4.90 -27.49
CA SER A 6 -0.54 -6.33 -27.86
C SER A 6 -0.76 -7.32 -26.69
N ASN A 7 -0.57 -6.86 -25.45
CA ASN A 7 -0.69 -7.69 -24.25
C ASN A 7 -2.00 -7.47 -23.46
N ILE A 8 -2.93 -6.70 -24.01
CA ILE A 8 -4.21 -6.42 -23.36
C ILE A 8 -5.24 -7.50 -23.74
N PRO A 9 -6.01 -8.07 -22.79
CA PRO A 9 -7.03 -9.07 -23.10
C PRO A 9 -8.05 -8.55 -24.11
N GLU A 10 -8.46 -9.40 -25.05
CA GLU A 10 -9.25 -9.01 -26.24
C GLU A 10 -10.50 -8.19 -25.92
N ARG A 11 -11.22 -8.53 -24.84
CA ARG A 11 -12.44 -7.83 -24.42
C ARG A 11 -12.23 -6.34 -24.12
N PHE A 12 -11.02 -5.93 -23.74
CA PHE A 12 -10.69 -4.52 -23.44
C PHE A 12 -10.23 -3.75 -24.68
N LEU A 13 -9.87 -4.45 -25.77
CA LEU A 13 -9.32 -3.81 -26.97
C LEU A 13 -10.26 -2.76 -27.58
N PRO A 14 -11.60 -2.94 -27.65
CA PRO A 14 -12.48 -1.90 -28.17
C PRO A 14 -12.38 -0.59 -27.38
N ALA A 15 -12.44 -0.66 -26.05
CA ALA A 15 -12.28 0.51 -25.19
C ALA A 15 -10.87 1.14 -25.32
N CYS A 16 -9.83 0.32 -25.38
CA CYS A 16 -8.45 0.81 -25.57
C CYS A 16 -8.27 1.53 -26.91
N ARG A 17 -8.90 1.05 -27.99
CA ARG A 17 -8.88 1.72 -29.30
C ARG A 17 -9.58 3.07 -29.27
N CYS A 18 -10.71 3.19 -28.56
CA CYS A 18 -11.36 4.49 -28.36
C CYS A 18 -10.43 5.47 -27.63
N VAL A 19 -9.64 5.02 -26.65
CA VAL A 19 -8.63 5.85 -25.97
C VAL A 19 -7.48 6.20 -26.92
N GLU A 20 -7.00 5.26 -27.74
CA GLU A 20 -5.93 5.48 -28.72
C GLU A 20 -6.33 6.54 -29.76
N GLN A 21 -7.58 6.52 -30.24
CA GLN A 21 -8.13 7.51 -31.19
C GLN A 21 -8.16 8.94 -30.64
N LEU A 22 -8.10 9.14 -29.32
CA LEU A 22 -7.98 10.49 -28.76
C LEU A 22 -6.69 11.19 -29.21
N ALA A 23 -5.65 10.44 -29.61
CA ALA A 23 -4.42 10.99 -30.15
C ALA A 23 -4.63 11.87 -31.39
N ASP A 24 -5.71 11.65 -32.15
CA ASP A 24 -5.99 12.40 -33.39
C ASP A 24 -6.52 13.81 -33.12
N TYR A 25 -6.93 14.13 -31.89
CA TYR A 25 -7.45 15.45 -31.53
C TYR A 25 -6.40 16.28 -30.79
N GLU A 26 -6.28 17.56 -31.16
CA GLU A 26 -5.28 18.50 -30.60
C GLU A 26 -5.36 18.60 -29.08
N ARG A 27 -6.59 18.68 -28.53
CA ARG A 27 -6.84 18.81 -27.08
C ARG A 27 -6.18 17.73 -26.22
N TYR A 28 -6.04 16.50 -26.72
CA TYR A 28 -5.53 15.37 -25.93
C TYR A 28 -4.03 15.16 -26.19
N GLN A 29 -3.25 15.20 -25.11
CA GLN A 29 -1.79 15.23 -25.16
C GLN A 29 -1.16 13.86 -24.93
N ALA A 30 -1.74 13.07 -24.02
CA ALA A 30 -1.29 11.70 -23.73
C ALA A 30 -2.43 10.88 -23.11
N ALA A 31 -2.27 9.57 -23.03
CA ALA A 31 -3.13 8.72 -22.23
C ALA A 31 -2.37 7.51 -21.67
N LEU A 32 -2.77 7.08 -20.47
CA LEU A 32 -2.27 5.86 -19.86
C LEU A 32 -3.43 4.99 -19.35
N ILE A 33 -3.20 3.69 -19.38
CA ILE A 33 -4.05 2.68 -18.75
C ILE A 33 -3.31 2.20 -17.50
N PHE A 34 -4.00 2.15 -16.37
CA PHE A 34 -3.44 1.65 -15.12
C PHE A 34 -4.31 0.53 -14.54
N GLY A 35 -4.08 0.19 -13.27
CA GLY A 35 -4.93 -0.80 -12.61
C GLY A 35 -4.68 -2.24 -13.05
N SER A 36 -5.72 -3.06 -12.94
CA SER A 36 -5.61 -4.52 -13.14
C SER A 36 -5.22 -4.91 -14.56
N VAL A 37 -5.69 -4.15 -15.57
CA VAL A 37 -5.36 -4.34 -16.98
C VAL A 37 -3.87 -4.16 -17.21
N ALA A 38 -3.31 -3.04 -16.75
CA ALA A 38 -1.89 -2.75 -16.92
C ALA A 38 -0.98 -3.79 -16.23
N ARG A 39 -1.44 -4.36 -15.11
CA ARG A 39 -0.71 -5.39 -14.35
C ARG A 39 -0.94 -6.84 -14.81
N LYS A 40 -1.81 -7.08 -15.79
CA LYS A 40 -2.22 -8.43 -16.21
C LYS A 40 -2.89 -9.25 -15.10
N GLU A 41 -3.64 -8.58 -14.22
CA GLU A 41 -4.33 -9.16 -13.06
C GLU A 41 -5.86 -9.11 -13.23
N THR A 42 -6.36 -9.05 -14.46
CA THR A 42 -7.78 -8.84 -14.74
C THR A 42 -8.61 -10.09 -14.46
N THR A 43 -9.79 -9.91 -13.89
CA THR A 43 -10.83 -10.94 -13.76
C THR A 43 -12.02 -10.60 -14.65
N THR A 44 -13.00 -11.49 -14.78
CA THR A 44 -14.24 -11.22 -15.54
C THR A 44 -14.96 -9.94 -15.08
N ASN A 45 -14.77 -9.51 -13.83
CA ASN A 45 -15.41 -8.33 -13.25
C ASN A 45 -14.52 -7.06 -13.26
N SER A 46 -13.33 -7.11 -13.84
CA SER A 46 -12.45 -5.94 -13.92
C SER A 46 -12.97 -4.87 -14.89
N ASP A 47 -12.81 -3.62 -14.48
CA ASP A 47 -12.97 -2.39 -15.25
C ASP A 47 -11.65 -1.98 -15.95
N LEU A 48 -11.72 -0.89 -16.72
CA LEU A 48 -10.58 -0.27 -17.39
C LEU A 48 -10.29 1.11 -16.78
N ASP A 49 -9.19 1.21 -16.03
CA ASP A 49 -8.74 2.45 -15.41
C ASP A 49 -7.89 3.28 -16.39
N VAL A 50 -8.30 4.54 -16.66
CA VAL A 50 -7.66 5.40 -17.67
C VAL A 50 -7.46 6.83 -17.14
N ILE A 51 -6.27 7.38 -17.38
CA ILE A 51 -6.02 8.82 -17.28
C ILE A 51 -5.71 9.34 -18.67
N VAL A 52 -6.45 10.36 -19.10
CA VAL A 52 -6.19 11.11 -20.34
C VAL A 52 -5.66 12.49 -19.96
N LEU A 53 -4.53 12.87 -20.54
CA LEU A 53 -3.95 14.20 -20.41
C LEU A 53 -4.58 15.13 -21.43
N VAL A 54 -5.18 16.22 -20.94
CA VAL A 54 -5.72 17.32 -21.73
C VAL A 54 -4.77 18.52 -21.67
N GLU A 55 -4.84 19.39 -22.68
CA GLU A 55 -4.04 20.61 -22.76
C GLU A 55 -4.25 21.54 -21.56
N ASP A 56 -5.51 21.86 -21.25
CA ASP A 56 -5.87 22.76 -20.15
C ASP A 56 -6.07 22.04 -18.81
N ASP A 57 -5.84 22.76 -17.72
CA ASP A 57 -6.23 22.31 -16.38
C ASP A 57 -7.73 22.02 -16.32
N ASN A 58 -8.08 20.85 -15.79
CA ASN A 58 -9.47 20.45 -15.60
C ASN A 58 -9.86 20.62 -14.12
N SER A 59 -10.80 21.53 -13.84
CA SER A 59 -11.34 21.75 -12.50
C SER A 59 -12.21 20.60 -11.99
N CYS A 60 -12.69 19.73 -12.89
CA CYS A 60 -13.47 18.56 -12.51
C CYS A 60 -12.58 17.50 -11.88
N HIS A 61 -12.80 17.21 -10.61
CA HIS A 61 -12.09 16.16 -9.89
C HIS A 61 -12.73 14.78 -9.97
N ASN A 62 -13.89 14.65 -10.60
CA ASN A 62 -14.64 13.39 -10.69
C ASN A 62 -13.96 12.36 -11.60
N ILE A 63 -14.18 11.09 -11.26
CA ILE A 63 -13.91 9.95 -12.14
C ILE A 63 -15.19 9.69 -12.94
N ASN A 64 -15.07 9.60 -14.26
CA ASN A 64 -16.20 9.35 -15.15
C ASN A 64 -16.33 7.84 -15.39
N HIS A 65 -17.57 7.36 -15.57
CA HIS A 65 -17.86 5.93 -15.72
C HIS A 65 -18.55 5.57 -17.05
N PRO A 66 -17.98 5.92 -18.22
CA PRO A 66 -18.58 5.51 -19.49
C PRO A 66 -18.48 4.00 -19.68
N ILE A 67 -19.41 3.44 -20.46
CA ILE A 67 -19.42 2.03 -20.83
C ILE A 67 -19.15 1.93 -22.33
N ILE A 68 -18.13 1.16 -22.72
CA ILE A 68 -17.79 0.89 -24.12
C ILE A 68 -17.78 -0.62 -24.32
N ASN A 69 -18.65 -1.13 -25.19
CA ASN A 69 -18.80 -2.57 -25.46
C ASN A 69 -18.89 -3.41 -24.18
N SER A 70 -19.78 -3.00 -23.27
CA SER A 70 -20.02 -3.64 -21.97
C SER A 70 -18.85 -3.59 -20.97
N ILE A 71 -17.79 -2.86 -21.27
CA ILE A 71 -16.69 -2.58 -20.35
C ILE A 71 -16.93 -1.23 -19.68
N LYS A 72 -17.01 -1.21 -18.35
CA LYS A 72 -16.99 0.03 -17.56
C LYS A 72 -15.55 0.58 -17.54
N LEU A 73 -15.41 1.87 -17.84
CA LEU A 73 -14.16 2.60 -17.67
C LEU A 73 -14.21 3.44 -16.40
N ASP A 74 -13.07 3.60 -15.73
CA ASP A 74 -12.88 4.65 -14.73
C ASP A 74 -11.93 5.69 -15.35
N LEU A 75 -12.52 6.74 -15.91
CA LEU A 75 -11.85 7.70 -16.79
C LEU A 75 -11.72 9.08 -16.14
N SER A 76 -10.48 9.54 -16.01
CA SER A 76 -10.17 10.90 -15.54
C SER A 76 -9.48 11.72 -16.64
N PHE A 77 -9.86 12.99 -16.76
CA PHE A 77 -9.18 13.97 -17.60
C PHE A 77 -8.40 14.94 -16.71
N ARG A 78 -7.09 15.03 -16.92
CA ARG A 78 -6.17 15.86 -16.11
C ARG A 78 -5.22 16.60 -17.03
N SER A 79 -4.69 17.75 -16.62
CA SER A 79 -3.53 18.30 -17.32
C SER A 79 -2.26 17.54 -16.92
N PHE A 80 -1.18 17.72 -17.70
CA PHE A 80 0.13 17.22 -17.29
C PHE A 80 0.56 17.77 -15.92
N LYS A 81 0.33 19.08 -15.70
CA LYS A 81 0.66 19.76 -14.44
C LYS A 81 0.00 19.08 -13.25
N GLN A 82 -1.30 18.80 -13.31
CA GLN A 82 -2.03 18.13 -12.23
C GLN A 82 -1.49 16.72 -11.93
N VAL A 83 -1.14 15.95 -12.97
CA VAL A 83 -0.55 14.61 -12.80
C VAL A 83 0.85 14.70 -12.20
N ALA A 84 1.66 15.66 -12.65
CA ALA A 84 3.01 15.91 -12.13
C ALA A 84 2.99 16.33 -10.65
N GLU A 85 2.14 17.28 -10.28
CA GLU A 85 1.99 17.74 -8.89
C GLU A 85 1.52 16.62 -7.96
N MET A 86 0.55 15.82 -8.39
CA MET A 86 0.10 14.64 -7.63
C MET A 86 1.26 13.66 -7.44
N THR A 87 2.02 13.40 -8.50
CA THR A 87 3.16 12.47 -8.46
C THR A 87 4.26 12.98 -7.54
N GLU A 88 4.63 14.25 -7.65
CA GLU A 88 5.64 14.86 -6.81
C GLU A 88 5.23 14.85 -5.34
N LYS A 89 3.95 15.13 -5.04
CA LYS A 89 3.41 15.01 -3.69
C LYS A 89 3.55 13.58 -3.15
N THR A 90 3.16 12.58 -3.94
CA THR A 90 3.29 11.16 -3.56
C THR A 90 4.76 10.75 -3.38
N ILE A 91 5.68 11.22 -4.23
CA ILE A 91 7.14 11.00 -4.07
C ILE A 91 7.64 11.64 -2.77
N LYS A 92 7.25 12.89 -2.49
CA LYS A 92 7.62 13.62 -1.27
C LYS A 92 7.08 12.93 -0.01
N GLN A 93 5.86 12.42 -0.09
CA GLN A 93 5.24 11.59 0.95
C GLN A 93 5.83 10.17 1.02
N ARG A 94 6.71 9.81 0.07
CA ARG A 94 7.36 8.50 -0.06
C ARG A 94 6.34 7.36 -0.12
N GLU A 95 5.23 7.62 -0.80
CA GLU A 95 4.18 6.65 -1.06
C GLU A 95 4.39 5.97 -2.42
N ARG A 96 3.72 4.83 -2.61
CA ARG A 96 3.78 4.09 -3.88
C ARG A 96 3.03 4.87 -4.97
N ILE A 97 3.55 4.87 -6.19
CA ILE A 97 2.97 5.56 -7.35
C ILE A 97 2.58 4.54 -8.44
N PRO A 98 1.66 3.59 -8.17
CA PRO A 98 1.37 2.51 -9.10
C PRO A 98 0.70 2.99 -10.38
N ILE A 99 -0.05 4.10 -10.34
CA ILE A 99 -0.74 4.69 -11.50
C ILE A 99 0.25 5.01 -12.61
N LEU A 100 1.44 5.51 -12.27
CA LEU A 100 2.48 5.80 -13.26
C LEU A 100 3.47 4.65 -13.42
N ALA A 101 4.00 4.11 -12.32
CA ALA A 101 5.09 3.15 -12.38
C ALA A 101 4.71 1.85 -13.13
N GLU A 102 3.44 1.44 -13.02
CA GLU A 102 2.92 0.17 -13.52
C GLU A 102 1.91 0.34 -14.68
N SER A 103 1.75 1.55 -15.22
CA SER A 103 0.82 1.80 -16.33
C SER A 103 1.37 1.44 -17.69
N ILE A 104 0.43 1.21 -18.61
CA ILE A 104 0.67 1.11 -20.06
C ILE A 104 0.41 2.50 -20.66
N LEU A 105 1.43 3.07 -21.28
CA LEU A 105 1.29 4.32 -22.04
C LEU A 105 0.61 4.01 -23.38
N VAL A 106 -0.55 4.59 -23.63
CA VAL A 106 -1.31 4.40 -24.88
C VAL A 106 -0.72 5.28 -25.98
N PHE A 107 -0.64 6.58 -25.72
CA PHE A 107 0.05 7.57 -26.55
C PHE A 107 0.61 8.70 -25.68
N ASP A 108 1.60 9.42 -26.21
CA ASP A 108 2.23 10.57 -25.57
C ASP A 108 2.86 11.46 -26.65
N LYS A 109 2.27 12.63 -26.91
CA LYS A 109 2.70 13.53 -27.99
C LYS A 109 3.98 14.29 -27.64
N THR A 110 4.25 14.51 -26.37
CA THR A 110 5.37 15.35 -25.90
C THR A 110 6.51 14.55 -25.29
N GLY A 111 6.26 13.29 -24.91
CA GLY A 111 7.21 12.44 -24.19
C GLY A 111 7.31 12.76 -22.69
N GLN A 112 6.59 13.78 -22.21
CA GLN A 112 6.65 14.21 -20.81
C GLN A 112 6.06 13.17 -19.86
N LEU A 113 4.98 12.49 -20.27
CA LEU A 113 4.35 11.46 -19.45
C LEU A 113 5.24 10.22 -19.34
N ALA A 114 5.92 9.84 -20.43
CA ALA A 114 6.92 8.79 -20.42
C ALA A 114 8.08 9.10 -19.45
N SER A 115 8.59 10.34 -19.45
CA SER A 115 9.63 10.77 -18.51
C SER A 115 9.16 10.72 -17.05
N LEU A 116 7.94 11.20 -16.77
CA LEU A 116 7.36 11.17 -15.44
C LEU A 116 7.11 9.72 -14.95
N GLN A 117 6.69 8.83 -15.85
CA GLN A 117 6.54 7.41 -15.57
C GLN A 117 7.88 6.77 -15.17
N GLU A 118 8.98 7.10 -15.86
CA GLU A 118 10.31 6.59 -15.51
C GLU A 118 10.78 7.09 -14.14
N GLN A 119 10.51 8.35 -13.81
CA GLN A 119 10.78 8.89 -12.47
C GLN A 119 10.00 8.12 -11.39
N ALA A 120 8.72 7.83 -11.64
CA ALA A 120 7.90 7.04 -10.72
C ALA A 120 8.44 5.61 -10.52
N ARG A 121 9.00 4.97 -11.55
CA ARG A 121 9.63 3.63 -11.44
C ARG A 121 10.93 3.63 -10.63
N ARG A 122 11.65 4.75 -10.63
CA ARG A 122 12.90 4.92 -9.87
C ARG A 122 12.66 5.24 -8.40
N ALA A 123 11.44 5.64 -8.02
CA ALA A 123 11.08 5.82 -6.63
C ALA A 123 11.36 4.54 -5.81
N ARG A 124 11.79 4.72 -4.56
CA ARG A 124 12.07 3.64 -3.62
C ARG A 124 11.32 3.87 -2.31
N PRO A 125 10.88 2.78 -1.63
CA PRO A 125 10.31 2.88 -0.29
C PRO A 125 11.28 3.53 0.70
N TYR A 126 10.73 4.09 1.78
CA TYR A 126 11.53 4.61 2.89
C TYR A 126 12.37 3.49 3.52
N ALA A 127 13.69 3.68 3.59
CA ALA A 127 14.57 2.83 4.38
C ALA A 127 14.36 3.14 5.87
N ILE A 128 13.91 2.15 6.63
CA ILE A 128 13.72 2.28 8.07
C ILE A 128 15.08 2.50 8.75
N THR A 129 15.14 3.49 9.65
CA THR A 129 16.33 3.79 10.45
C THR A 129 16.35 2.99 11.76
N PRO A 130 17.50 2.86 12.43
CA PRO A 130 17.54 2.22 13.76
C PRO A 130 16.59 2.87 14.79
N HIS A 131 16.40 4.19 14.73
CA HIS A 131 15.45 4.90 15.59
C HIS A 131 14.00 4.46 15.35
N ASP A 132 13.64 4.21 14.09
CA ASP A 132 12.30 3.72 13.74
C ASP A 132 12.06 2.30 14.26
N TYR A 133 13.09 1.44 14.36
CA TYR A 133 12.95 0.07 14.87
C TYR A 133 12.42 0.05 16.29
N GLN A 134 13.02 0.84 17.18
CA GLN A 134 12.58 0.92 18.57
C GLN A 134 11.10 1.35 18.67
N PHE A 135 10.71 2.37 17.91
CA PHE A 135 9.32 2.82 17.91
C PHE A 135 8.35 1.77 17.37
N ILE A 136 8.74 1.06 16.30
CA ILE A 136 7.93 -0.03 15.72
C ILE A 136 7.79 -1.19 16.73
N GLN A 137 8.89 -1.60 17.37
CA GLN A 137 8.89 -2.66 18.39
C GLN A 137 7.99 -2.30 19.56
N PHE A 138 8.10 -1.07 20.08
CA PHE A 138 7.25 -0.55 21.15
C PHE A 138 5.77 -0.57 20.78
N MET A 139 5.41 -0.01 19.62
CA MET A 139 4.01 0.07 19.18
C MET A 139 3.40 -1.33 18.98
N ILE A 140 4.15 -2.25 18.38
CA ILE A 140 3.68 -3.62 18.14
C ILE A 140 3.57 -4.39 19.46
N TYR A 141 4.52 -4.24 20.39
CA TYR A 141 4.44 -4.85 21.71
C TYR A 141 3.19 -4.38 22.45
N HIS A 142 2.95 -3.07 22.50
CA HIS A 142 1.83 -2.50 23.24
C HIS A 142 0.47 -2.94 22.69
N GLU A 143 0.35 -3.03 21.36
CA GLU A 143 -0.88 -3.56 20.75
C GLU A 143 -1.05 -5.06 21.04
N ASN A 144 0.03 -5.85 21.06
CA ASN A 144 -0.05 -7.26 21.45
C ASN A 144 -0.46 -7.46 22.91
N ASP A 145 0.08 -6.66 23.84
CA ASP A 145 -0.27 -6.71 25.25
C ASP A 145 -1.76 -6.40 25.47
N LYS A 146 -2.30 -5.38 24.79
CA LYS A 146 -3.74 -5.08 24.83
C LYS A 146 -4.60 -6.27 24.37
N VAL A 147 -4.22 -6.91 23.27
CA VAL A 147 -4.94 -8.10 22.77
C VAL A 147 -4.86 -9.24 23.80
N ALA A 148 -3.66 -9.51 24.34
CA ALA A 148 -3.44 -10.58 25.31
C ALA A 148 -4.25 -10.38 26.60
N ARG A 149 -4.28 -9.16 27.15
CA ARG A 149 -5.07 -8.85 28.35
C ARG A 149 -6.57 -9.01 28.14
N ASN A 150 -7.07 -8.62 26.97
CA ASN A 150 -8.48 -8.75 26.64
C ASN A 150 -8.89 -10.18 26.31
N LEU A 151 -7.95 -11.08 25.99
CA LEU A 151 -8.26 -12.45 25.55
C LEU A 151 -9.21 -13.21 26.50
N LYS A 152 -9.05 -13.02 27.81
CA LYS A 152 -9.88 -13.69 28.84
C LYS A 152 -11.08 -12.87 29.31
N VAL A 153 -10.98 -11.55 29.24
CA VAL A 153 -11.93 -10.62 29.89
C VAL A 153 -12.94 -10.08 28.88
N ASP A 154 -12.50 -9.84 27.65
CA ASP A 154 -13.32 -9.42 26.51
C ASP A 154 -12.75 -9.99 25.19
N PRO A 155 -13.06 -11.27 24.88
CA PRO A 155 -12.59 -11.95 23.68
C PRO A 155 -12.98 -11.24 22.37
N ALA A 156 -14.13 -10.55 22.34
CA ALA A 156 -14.60 -9.84 21.16
C ALA A 156 -13.71 -8.63 20.86
N THR A 157 -13.34 -7.86 21.89
CA THR A 157 -12.39 -6.75 21.75
C THR A 157 -11.00 -7.25 21.36
N ALA A 158 -10.53 -8.37 21.91
CA ALA A 158 -9.27 -8.98 21.49
C ALA A 158 -9.29 -9.36 20.00
N LEU A 159 -10.38 -9.99 19.54
CA LEU A 159 -10.58 -10.36 18.13
C LEU A 159 -10.62 -9.14 17.21
N LEU A 160 -11.37 -8.10 17.58
CA LEU A 160 -11.42 -6.84 16.84
C LEU A 160 -10.03 -6.20 16.75
N GLY A 161 -9.29 -6.18 17.85
CA GLY A 161 -7.92 -5.67 17.91
C GLY A 161 -7.00 -6.36 16.91
N MET A 162 -6.99 -7.71 16.89
CA MET A 162 -6.18 -8.48 15.93
C MET A 162 -6.55 -8.12 14.47
N HIS A 163 -7.83 -8.07 14.13
CA HIS A 163 -8.27 -7.80 12.76
C HIS A 163 -7.99 -6.36 12.31
N MET A 164 -8.26 -5.36 13.16
CA MET A 164 -8.02 -3.95 12.83
C MET A 164 -6.54 -3.63 12.69
N ARG A 165 -5.66 -4.35 13.40
CA ARG A 165 -4.22 -4.07 13.42
C ARG A 165 -3.40 -4.87 12.42
N LEU A 166 -3.95 -5.96 11.87
CA LEU A 166 -3.24 -6.80 10.91
C LEU A 166 -2.71 -6.00 9.70
N ALA A 167 -3.51 -5.09 9.14
CA ALA A 167 -3.07 -4.28 8.00
C ALA A 167 -1.88 -3.37 8.37
N GLU A 168 -1.86 -2.80 9.57
CA GLU A 168 -0.75 -1.96 10.03
C GLU A 168 0.51 -2.78 10.31
N LEU A 169 0.39 -3.99 10.88
CA LEU A 169 1.53 -4.90 11.03
C LEU A 169 2.16 -5.24 9.69
N LEU A 170 1.34 -5.61 8.70
CA LEU A 170 1.82 -5.93 7.37
C LEU A 170 2.45 -4.69 6.70
N LYS A 171 1.91 -3.48 6.89
CA LYS A 171 2.56 -2.25 6.41
C LYS A 171 3.96 -2.09 7.01
N GLN A 172 4.14 -2.34 8.30
CA GLN A 172 5.48 -2.31 8.91
C GLN A 172 6.39 -3.36 8.30
N HIS A 173 5.91 -4.59 8.09
CA HIS A 173 6.70 -5.62 7.42
C HIS A 173 7.17 -5.22 6.02
N TYR A 174 6.28 -4.67 5.19
CA TYR A 174 6.67 -4.16 3.87
C TYR A 174 7.72 -3.05 3.98
N ARG A 175 7.58 -2.12 4.93
CA ARG A 175 8.58 -1.08 5.17
C ARG A 175 9.93 -1.65 5.62
N ILE A 176 9.93 -2.61 6.56
CA ILE A 176 11.15 -3.28 7.06
C ILE A 176 11.89 -3.95 5.91
N GLN A 177 11.14 -4.58 5.00
CA GLN A 177 11.67 -5.25 3.81
C GLN A 177 11.92 -4.31 2.62
N GLN A 178 11.79 -2.99 2.81
CA GLN A 178 11.92 -1.97 1.76
C GLN A 178 11.09 -2.26 0.50
N ARG A 179 9.85 -2.72 0.72
CA ARG A 179 8.86 -3.03 -0.32
C ARG A 179 7.69 -2.05 -0.28
N TRP A 180 7.11 -1.82 -1.45
CA TRP A 180 5.92 -0.99 -1.58
C TRP A 180 4.68 -1.72 -1.07
N TRP A 181 3.92 -1.07 -0.19
CA TRP A 181 2.61 -1.56 0.21
C TRP A 181 1.70 -1.79 -1.01
N VAL A 182 0.99 -2.91 -1.01
CA VAL A 182 0.02 -3.26 -2.05
C VAL A 182 -1.42 -3.16 -1.53
N SER A 183 -2.39 -3.04 -2.43
CA SER A 183 -3.80 -3.00 -2.05
C SER A 183 -4.24 -4.31 -1.39
N SER A 184 -5.31 -4.25 -0.59
CA SER A 184 -5.85 -5.42 0.13
C SER A 184 -6.13 -6.62 -0.77
N LYS A 185 -6.66 -6.39 -1.98
CA LYS A 185 -6.93 -7.43 -2.99
C LYS A 185 -5.66 -8.18 -3.45
N ARG A 186 -4.50 -7.54 -3.36
CA ARG A 186 -3.21 -8.08 -3.82
C ARG A 186 -2.33 -8.58 -2.68
N MET A 187 -2.68 -8.31 -1.42
CA MET A 187 -1.84 -8.56 -0.26
C MET A 187 -1.37 -10.02 -0.16
N LEU A 188 -2.30 -10.98 -0.18
CA LEU A 188 -1.96 -12.40 -0.08
C LEU A 188 -1.21 -12.93 -1.32
N PRO A 189 -1.65 -12.68 -2.57
CA PRO A 189 -0.87 -13.04 -3.75
C PRO A 189 0.56 -12.47 -3.74
N ASP A 190 0.72 -11.20 -3.34
CA ASP A 190 2.02 -10.55 -3.27
C ASP A 190 2.89 -11.23 -2.21
N LEU A 191 2.41 -11.38 -0.97
CA LEU A 191 3.13 -12.09 0.09
C LEU A 191 3.52 -13.52 -0.34
N ARG A 192 2.61 -14.30 -0.93
CA ARG A 192 2.93 -15.66 -1.42
C ARG A 192 4.09 -15.69 -2.41
N SER A 193 4.28 -14.62 -3.19
CA SER A 193 5.32 -14.54 -4.21
C SER A 193 6.73 -14.28 -3.66
N TRP A 194 6.86 -13.64 -2.49
CA TRP A 194 8.16 -13.23 -1.95
C TRP A 194 8.37 -13.54 -0.46
N ASP A 195 7.31 -13.65 0.33
CA ASP A 195 7.32 -14.06 1.75
C ASP A 195 6.21 -15.09 2.02
N ARG A 196 6.43 -16.30 1.50
CA ARG A 196 5.52 -17.43 1.70
C ARG A 196 5.32 -17.79 3.18
N PRO A 197 6.35 -17.80 4.05
CA PRO A 197 6.16 -18.05 5.48
C PRO A 197 5.15 -17.09 6.13
N LEU A 198 5.29 -15.79 5.92
CA LEU A 198 4.34 -14.82 6.45
C LEU A 198 2.95 -14.98 5.85
N ALA A 199 2.85 -15.25 4.54
CA ALA A 199 1.57 -15.52 3.89
C ALA A 199 0.81 -16.65 4.60
N THR A 200 1.48 -17.76 4.91
CA THR A 200 0.88 -18.90 5.62
C THR A 200 0.43 -18.53 7.03
N LEU A 201 1.18 -17.72 7.77
CA LEU A 201 0.77 -17.24 9.09
C LEU A 201 -0.47 -16.34 9.03
N VAL A 202 -0.52 -15.43 8.05
CA VAL A 202 -1.68 -14.55 7.81
C VAL A 202 -2.90 -15.37 7.43
N GLU A 203 -2.77 -16.33 6.52
CA GLU A 203 -3.86 -17.23 6.14
C GLU A 203 -4.37 -18.02 7.34
N LYS A 204 -3.47 -18.60 8.13
CA LYS A 204 -3.82 -19.30 9.38
C LYS A 204 -4.63 -18.39 10.29
N LEU A 205 -4.16 -17.16 10.54
CA LEU A 205 -4.91 -16.19 11.35
C LEU A 205 -6.33 -15.96 10.81
N LEU A 206 -6.49 -15.79 9.50
CA LEU A 206 -7.79 -15.46 8.89
C LEU A 206 -8.81 -16.60 8.98
N ILE A 207 -8.37 -17.85 8.83
CA ILE A 207 -9.26 -19.03 8.79
C ILE A 207 -9.47 -19.70 10.16
N THR A 208 -8.65 -19.39 11.16
CA THR A 208 -8.74 -20.00 12.49
C THR A 208 -9.94 -19.43 13.26
N SER A 209 -10.82 -20.31 13.74
CA SER A 209 -11.98 -19.94 14.55
C SER A 209 -11.68 -19.84 16.05
N PRO A 210 -11.00 -20.83 16.69
CA PRO A 210 -10.71 -20.75 18.13
C PRO A 210 -9.83 -19.55 18.47
N ILE A 211 -10.25 -18.73 19.43
CA ILE A 211 -9.58 -17.45 19.71
C ILE A 211 -8.15 -17.62 20.22
N ASP A 212 -7.88 -18.63 21.05
CA ASP A 212 -6.54 -18.89 21.57
C ASP A 212 -5.57 -19.30 20.47
N GLU A 213 -6.01 -20.16 19.54
CA GLU A 213 -5.22 -20.54 18.36
C GLU A 213 -5.03 -19.36 17.41
N LYS A 214 -6.04 -18.50 17.28
CA LYS A 214 -5.98 -17.27 16.49
C LYS A 214 -4.98 -16.29 17.09
N PHE A 215 -4.97 -16.14 18.41
CA PHE A 215 -3.99 -15.33 19.14
C PHE A 215 -2.57 -15.91 19.00
N ALA A 216 -2.40 -17.23 18.99
CA ALA A 216 -1.11 -17.85 18.72
C ALA A 216 -0.62 -17.55 17.29
N ALA A 217 -1.50 -17.58 16.28
CA ALA A 217 -1.16 -17.18 14.92
C ALA A 217 -0.81 -15.69 14.84
N TRP A 218 -1.58 -14.83 15.50
CA TRP A 218 -1.32 -13.39 15.63
C TRP A 218 0.06 -13.10 16.23
N SER A 219 0.36 -13.75 17.36
CA SER A 219 1.67 -13.66 18.01
C SER A 219 2.80 -14.11 17.07
N SER A 220 2.61 -15.24 16.37
CA SER A 220 3.62 -15.73 15.41
C SER A 220 3.87 -14.75 14.25
N ILE A 221 2.83 -14.04 13.78
CA ILE A 221 2.99 -12.97 12.77
C ILE A 221 3.86 -11.85 13.33
N ILE A 222 3.61 -11.41 14.56
CA ILE A 222 4.40 -10.35 15.20
C ILE A 222 5.87 -10.76 15.32
N ASP A 223 6.14 -11.96 15.83
CA ASP A 223 7.50 -12.47 15.98
C ASP A 223 8.23 -12.51 14.65
N TYR A 224 7.55 -13.02 13.62
CA TYR A 224 8.11 -13.08 12.28
C TYR A 224 8.43 -11.69 11.72
N ILE A 225 7.52 -10.72 11.87
CA ILE A 225 7.70 -9.36 11.35
C ILE A 225 8.81 -8.62 12.08
N LEU A 226 8.94 -8.81 13.39
CA LEU A 226 9.92 -8.11 14.22
C LEU A 226 11.30 -8.77 14.22
N ALA A 227 11.42 -10.05 13.86
CA ALA A 227 12.70 -10.78 13.87
C ALA A 227 13.85 -10.04 13.14
N PRO A 228 13.65 -9.44 11.94
CA PRO A 228 14.72 -8.71 11.24
C PRO A 228 15.23 -7.45 11.96
N ILE A 229 14.48 -6.93 12.94
CA ILE A 229 14.80 -5.71 13.68
C ILE A 229 15.11 -5.97 15.15
N GLY A 230 15.38 -7.23 15.52
CA GLY A 230 15.77 -7.64 16.88
C GLY A 230 14.65 -8.29 17.69
N GLY A 231 13.49 -8.55 17.11
CA GLY A 231 12.37 -9.22 17.78
C GLY A 231 11.53 -8.29 18.64
N ARG A 232 10.71 -8.87 19.53
CA ARG A 232 9.92 -8.10 20.50
C ARG A 232 10.85 -7.51 21.56
N GLN A 233 10.67 -6.23 21.87
CA GLN A 233 11.29 -5.62 23.05
C GLN A 233 10.24 -5.47 24.15
N PRO A 234 10.44 -6.09 25.31
CA PRO A 234 9.67 -5.80 26.52
C PRO A 234 9.63 -4.30 26.87
N ILE A 235 8.57 -3.83 27.53
CA ILE A 235 8.43 -2.40 27.89
C ILE A 235 9.51 -1.95 28.88
N ASP A 236 9.92 -2.82 29.79
CA ASP A 236 10.99 -2.56 30.76
C ASP A 236 12.35 -2.33 30.09
N GLU A 237 12.60 -3.00 28.96
CA GLU A 237 13.79 -2.78 28.13
C GLU A 237 13.72 -1.50 27.27
N ASN A 238 12.55 -0.85 27.19
CA ASN A 238 12.36 0.41 26.47
C ASN A 238 12.59 1.66 27.34
N ASN A 239 12.84 1.50 28.64
CA ASN A 239 13.15 2.65 29.49
C ASN A 239 14.53 3.22 29.14
N CYS A 240 14.59 4.53 28.94
CA CYS A 240 15.86 5.21 28.71
C CYS A 240 16.71 5.17 29.98
N ASN A 241 17.92 4.63 29.86
CA ASN A 241 18.89 4.55 30.96
C ASN A 241 19.81 5.77 31.04
N CYS A 242 19.50 6.89 30.36
CA CYS A 242 20.28 8.11 30.52
C CYS A 242 20.03 8.73 31.91
N GLU A 243 21.02 9.47 32.40
CA GLU A 243 21.00 10.08 33.73
C GLU A 243 19.74 10.92 33.97
N ILE A 244 19.33 11.71 32.98
CA ILE A 244 18.13 12.57 33.05
C ILE A 244 16.87 11.72 33.23
N CYS A 245 16.67 10.70 32.39
CA CYS A 245 15.49 9.85 32.47
C CYS A 245 15.45 9.06 33.78
N GLN A 246 16.60 8.59 34.29
CA GLN A 246 16.65 7.92 35.59
C GLN A 246 16.30 8.86 36.74
N GLN A 247 16.77 10.11 36.70
CA GLN A 247 16.42 11.13 37.69
C GLN A 247 14.92 11.43 37.69
N ASP A 248 14.33 11.67 36.51
CA ASP A 248 12.91 11.99 36.37
C ASP A 248 12.01 10.81 36.77
N LEU A 249 12.38 9.58 36.38
CA LEU A 249 11.67 8.36 36.79
C LEU A 249 11.77 8.14 38.30
N GLY A 250 12.92 8.42 38.90
CA GLY A 250 13.11 8.35 40.35
C GLY A 250 12.20 9.32 41.10
N LEU A 251 12.04 10.55 40.60
CA LEU A 251 11.10 11.53 41.16
C LEU A 251 9.65 11.03 41.07
N PHE A 252 9.26 10.48 39.91
CA PHE A 252 7.92 9.94 39.71
C PHE A 252 7.59 8.79 40.68
N GLN A 253 8.54 7.88 40.89
CA GLN A 253 8.41 6.77 41.83
C GLN A 253 8.26 7.23 43.29
N GLN A 254 9.00 8.26 43.70
CA GLN A 254 8.88 8.84 45.05
C GLN A 254 7.51 9.48 45.30
N LEU A 255 6.89 10.07 44.27
CA LEU A 255 5.55 10.65 44.37
C LEU A 255 4.45 9.59 44.55
N GLN A 256 4.63 8.38 44.01
CA GLN A 256 3.64 7.30 44.18
C GLN A 256 3.60 6.71 45.59
N GLN A 257 4.65 6.93 46.40
CA GLN A 257 4.78 6.37 47.75
C GLN A 257 4.21 7.29 48.84
N ARG A 258 3.69 8.47 48.46
CA ARG A 258 3.05 9.44 49.37
C ARG A 258 1.54 9.35 49.24
#